data_AF-A0A451BQY1-F1
#
_entry.id   AF-A0A451BQY1-F1
#
_cell.length_a   1.000
_cell.length_b   1.000
_cell.length_c   1.000
_cell.angle_alpha   90.00
_cell.angle_beta   90.00
_cell.angle_gamma   90.00
#
_symmetry.space_group_name_H-M   'P 1'
#
loop_
_entity.id
_entity.type
_entity.pdbx_description
1 polymer ?
#
loop_
_entity_poly.entity_id
_entity_poly.type
_entity_poly.pdbx_seq_one_letter_code
_entity_poly.pdbx_strand_id
1 'polypeptide(L)'
;EPDPNKRLKYIDFIAQYANLNESEQARYEEHLQQSPYREEIMGPVQQAVVKSLQQGLQEGIQKGLQQGIQQGIQQGIQQGIQQGIQQGIQQGVQQGVQQGVQQGVQQGVQQGIQKGIQQGERKKTVEIARALLDEGVAIDIISKSSGLSEEEIRKLFVH
;
A
#
# COMPACT_ATOMS: atom_id res chain seq x y z
N GLU A 1 4.22 -56.01 -28.93
CA GLU A 1 3.38 -54.92 -28.41
C GLU A 1 3.53 -53.70 -29.32
N PRO A 2 2.49 -53.30 -30.07
CA PRO A 2 2.57 -52.16 -30.99
C PRO A 2 2.58 -50.78 -30.29
N ASP A 3 1.95 -50.64 -29.10
CA ASP A 3 1.86 -49.35 -28.39
C ASP A 3 3.23 -48.96 -27.79
N PRO A 4 3.83 -47.81 -28.21
CA PRO A 4 5.10 -47.33 -27.69
C PRO A 4 5.10 -47.09 -26.17
N ASN A 5 3.97 -46.65 -25.60
CA ASN A 5 3.86 -46.38 -24.16
C ASN A 5 3.83 -47.68 -23.36
N LYS A 6 3.18 -48.73 -23.90
CA LYS A 6 3.23 -50.06 -23.28
C LYS A 6 4.60 -50.70 -23.43
N ARG A 7 5.28 -50.52 -24.57
CA ARG A 7 6.68 -50.95 -24.75
C ARG A 7 7.62 -50.29 -23.74
N LEU A 8 7.48 -48.98 -23.51
CA LEU A 8 8.24 -48.28 -22.47
C LEU A 8 7.99 -48.89 -21.10
N LYS A 9 6.73 -49.17 -20.74
CA LYS A 9 6.39 -49.85 -19.47
C LYS A 9 6.97 -51.26 -19.37
N TYR A 10 7.01 -52.03 -20.45
CA TYR A 10 7.61 -53.36 -20.45
C TYR A 10 9.13 -53.31 -20.35
N ILE A 11 9.79 -52.38 -21.04
CA ILE A 11 11.25 -52.18 -20.94
C ILE A 11 11.61 -51.74 -19.53
N ASP A 12 10.89 -50.77 -18.96
CA ASP A 12 11.08 -50.31 -17.59
C ASP A 12 10.78 -51.41 -16.58
N PHE A 13 9.74 -52.22 -16.81
CA PHE A 13 9.42 -53.38 -15.99
C PHE A 13 10.54 -54.43 -16.03
N ILE A 14 11.07 -54.75 -17.22
CA ILE A 14 12.19 -55.70 -17.35
C ILE A 14 13.42 -55.13 -16.63
N ALA A 15 13.76 -53.85 -16.82
CA ALA A 15 14.91 -53.24 -16.19
C ALA A 15 14.80 -53.19 -14.66
N GLN A 16 13.63 -52.84 -14.11
CA GLN A 16 13.43 -52.67 -12.67
C GLN A 16 13.09 -53.97 -11.94
N TYR A 17 12.35 -54.90 -12.56
CA TYR A 17 11.80 -56.08 -11.89
C TYR A 17 12.44 -57.41 -12.31
N ALA A 18 13.22 -57.45 -13.40
CA ALA A 18 13.99 -58.65 -13.71
C ALA A 18 15.20 -58.84 -12.77
N ASN A 19 15.44 -57.88 -11.86
CA ASN A 19 16.46 -57.94 -10.82
C ASN A 19 17.85 -58.33 -11.37
N LEU A 20 18.14 -57.84 -12.58
CA LEU A 20 19.39 -58.12 -13.29
C LEU A 20 20.54 -57.47 -12.51
N ASN A 21 21.63 -58.21 -12.31
CA ASN A 21 22.86 -57.59 -11.85
C ASN A 21 23.50 -56.75 -12.97
N GLU A 22 24.47 -55.89 -12.64
CA GLU A 22 25.13 -54.99 -13.61
C GLU A 22 25.68 -55.73 -14.84
N SER A 23 26.20 -56.94 -14.67
CA SER A 23 26.75 -57.74 -15.77
C SER A 23 25.65 -58.28 -16.69
N GLU A 24 24.52 -58.70 -16.13
CA GLU A 24 23.36 -59.16 -16.89
C GLU A 24 22.67 -58.01 -17.63
N GLN A 25 22.57 -56.85 -16.98
CA GLN A 25 22.05 -55.63 -17.59
C GLN A 25 22.94 -55.19 -18.77
N ALA A 26 24.26 -55.18 -18.60
CA ALA A 26 25.19 -54.84 -19.69
C ALA A 26 25.06 -55.80 -20.89
N ARG A 27 24.92 -57.11 -20.64
CA ARG A 27 24.70 -58.11 -21.71
C ARG A 27 23.36 -57.91 -22.41
N TYR A 28 22.30 -57.59 -21.67
CA TYR A 28 20.99 -57.29 -22.23
C TYR A 28 21.03 -56.04 -23.12
N GLU A 29 21.67 -54.97 -22.64
CA GLU A 29 21.87 -53.74 -23.40
C GLU A 29 22.70 -53.97 -24.66
N GLU A 30 23.79 -54.73 -24.58
CA GLU A 30 24.61 -55.12 -25.73
C GLU A 30 23.80 -55.91 -26.77
N HIS A 31 22.96 -56.86 -26.34
CA HIS A 31 22.07 -57.61 -27.22
C HIS A 31 21.05 -56.71 -27.91
N LEU A 32 20.49 -55.74 -27.20
CA LEU A 32 19.59 -54.74 -27.78
C LEU A 32 20.30 -53.84 -28.79
N GLN A 33 21.58 -53.50 -28.57
CA GLN A 33 22.35 -52.69 -29.51
C GLN A 33 22.64 -53.42 -30.82
N GLN A 34 22.92 -54.72 -30.75
CA GLN A 34 23.24 -55.55 -31.92
C GLN A 34 21.99 -56.09 -32.64
N SER A 35 20.81 -55.96 -32.05
CA SER A 35 19.56 -56.44 -32.63
C SER A 35 19.17 -55.65 -33.89
N PRO A 36 18.84 -56.32 -35.01
CA PRO A 36 18.33 -55.64 -36.21
C PRO A 36 16.96 -54.97 -35.98
N TYR A 37 16.28 -55.33 -34.89
CA TYR A 37 14.99 -54.74 -34.48
C TYR A 37 15.15 -53.55 -33.54
N ARG A 38 16.38 -53.12 -33.23
CA ARG A 38 16.63 -52.01 -32.29
C ARG A 38 15.84 -50.77 -32.64
N GLU A 39 15.90 -50.33 -33.90
CA GLU A 39 15.23 -49.10 -34.32
C GLU A 39 13.70 -49.23 -34.24
N GLU A 40 13.17 -50.40 -34.61
CA GLU A 40 11.74 -50.71 -34.52
C GLU A 40 11.24 -50.69 -33.07
N ILE A 41 12.07 -51.16 -32.14
CA ILE A 41 11.76 -51.21 -30.70
C ILE A 41 11.99 -49.84 -30.04
N MET A 42 13.14 -49.22 -30.26
CA MET A 42 13.62 -48.02 -29.55
C MET A 42 13.11 -46.71 -30.15
N GLY A 43 12.92 -46.61 -31.46
CA GLY A 43 12.47 -45.37 -32.11
C GLY A 43 11.16 -44.84 -31.50
N PRO A 44 10.11 -45.67 -31.38
CA PRO A 44 8.85 -45.25 -30.75
C PRO A 44 8.99 -44.97 -29.25
N VAL A 45 9.86 -45.69 -28.55
CA VAL A 45 10.16 -45.46 -27.12
C VAL A 45 10.83 -44.10 -26.93
N GLN A 46 11.80 -43.76 -27.76
CA GLN A 46 12.49 -42.49 -27.73
C GLN A 46 11.55 -41.32 -28.06
N GLN A 47 10.67 -41.48 -29.05
CA GLN A 47 9.62 -40.51 -29.34
C GLN A 47 8.65 -40.33 -28.16
N ALA A 48 8.24 -41.42 -27.52
CA ALA A 48 7.36 -41.37 -26.35
C ALA A 48 8.03 -40.62 -25.18
N VAL A 49 9.29 -40.91 -24.90
CA VAL A 49 10.07 -40.22 -23.85
C VAL A 49 10.18 -38.73 -24.15
N VAL A 50 10.59 -38.35 -25.36
CA VAL A 50 10.70 -36.94 -25.77
C VAL A 50 9.36 -36.22 -25.63
N LYS A 51 8.28 -36.83 -26.11
CA LYS A 51 6.94 -36.26 -26.03
C LYS A 51 6.48 -36.09 -24.57
N SER A 52 6.70 -37.10 -23.72
CA SER A 52 6.33 -37.03 -22.31
C SER A 52 7.12 -35.96 -21.55
N LEU A 53 8.42 -35.81 -21.85
CA LEU A 53 9.26 -34.80 -21.23
C LEU A 53 8.82 -33.41 -21.65
N GLN A 54 8.53 -33.21 -22.94
CA GLN A 54 8.06 -31.94 -23.46
C GLN A 54 6.70 -31.55 -22.86
N GLN A 55 5.75 -32.50 -22.79
CA GLN A 55 4.45 -32.27 -22.17
C GLN A 55 4.56 -31.98 -20.68
N GLY A 56 5.34 -32.78 -19.94
CA GLY A 56 5.55 -32.59 -18.51
C GLY A 56 6.20 -31.25 -18.20
N LEU A 57 7.18 -30.83 -19.00
CA LEU A 57 7.83 -29.53 -18.86
C LEU A 57 6.85 -28.39 -19.15
N GLN A 58 6.07 -28.49 -20.24
CA GLN A 58 5.11 -27.47 -20.62
C GLN A 58 4.02 -27.31 -19.55
N GLU A 59 3.45 -28.41 -19.08
CA GLU A 59 2.45 -28.40 -18.00
C GLU A 59 3.04 -27.88 -16.69
N GLY A 60 4.25 -28.31 -16.34
CA GLY A 60 4.94 -27.88 -15.12
C GLY A 60 5.19 -26.37 -15.12
N ILE A 61 5.69 -25.83 -16.23
CA ILE A 61 5.88 -24.38 -16.42
C ILE A 61 4.54 -23.66 -16.36
N GLN A 62 3.53 -24.13 -17.09
CA GLN A 62 2.23 -23.45 -17.14
C GLN A 62 1.57 -23.41 -15.76
N LYS A 63 1.50 -24.55 -15.06
CA LYS A 63 0.92 -24.65 -13.71
C LYS A 63 1.73 -23.86 -12.71
N GLY A 64 3.05 -24.00 -12.71
CA GLY A 64 3.94 -23.28 -11.80
C GLY A 64 3.88 -21.77 -11.97
N LEU A 65 3.87 -21.29 -13.22
CA LEU A 65 3.76 -19.87 -13.51
C LEU A 65 2.38 -19.33 -13.13
N GLN A 66 1.31 -20.04 -13.48
CA GLN A 66 -0.05 -19.61 -13.16
C GLN A 66 -0.27 -19.55 -11.64
N GLN A 67 0.15 -20.58 -10.91
CA GLN A 67 0.03 -20.61 -9.45
C GLN A 67 0.93 -19.57 -8.79
N GLY A 68 2.20 -19.48 -9.20
CA GLY A 68 3.17 -18.54 -8.63
C GLY A 68 2.77 -17.08 -8.86
N ILE A 69 2.35 -16.73 -10.08
CA ILE A 69 1.85 -15.39 -10.40
C ILE A 69 0.56 -15.11 -9.64
N GLN A 70 -0.41 -16.02 -9.67
CA GLN A 70 -1.70 -15.78 -9.03
C GLN A 70 -1.55 -15.61 -7.51
N GLN A 71 -0.80 -16.49 -6.86
CA GLN A 71 -0.54 -16.39 -5.41
C GLN A 71 0.32 -15.17 -5.07
N GLY A 72 1.42 -14.96 -5.80
CA GLY A 72 2.36 -13.86 -5.52
C GLY A 72 1.73 -12.48 -5.73
N ILE A 73 1.02 -12.29 -6.84
CA ILE A 73 0.33 -11.03 -7.12
C ILE A 73 -0.82 -10.82 -6.13
N GLN A 74 -1.65 -11.83 -5.90
CA GLN A 74 -2.82 -11.67 -5.05
C GLN A 74 -2.40 -11.40 -3.60
N GLN A 75 -1.43 -12.13 -3.06
CA GLN A 75 -0.91 -11.88 -1.71
C GLN A 75 -0.14 -10.57 -1.63
N GLY A 76 0.75 -10.28 -2.59
CA GLY A 76 1.59 -9.09 -2.57
C GLY A 76 0.77 -7.80 -2.71
N ILE A 77 -0.19 -7.76 -3.65
CA ILE A 77 -1.09 -6.61 -3.80
C ILE A 77 -1.99 -6.47 -2.59
N GLN A 78 -2.60 -7.56 -2.12
CA GLN A 78 -3.54 -7.48 -1.01
C GLN A 78 -2.83 -7.02 0.28
N GLN A 79 -1.67 -7.58 0.60
CA GLN A 79 -0.88 -7.15 1.76
C GLN A 79 -0.34 -5.73 1.58
N GLY A 80 0.23 -5.40 0.42
CA GLY A 80 0.81 -4.08 0.15
C GLY A 80 -0.22 -2.96 0.19
N ILE A 81 -1.38 -3.15 -0.44
CA ILE A 81 -2.48 -2.18 -0.41
C ILE A 81 -3.04 -2.07 1.01
N GLN A 82 -3.31 -3.20 1.67
CA GLN A 82 -3.92 -3.18 2.99
C GLN A 82 -3.00 -2.51 4.03
N GLN A 83 -1.71 -2.86 4.04
CA GLN A 83 -0.73 -2.22 4.92
C GLN A 83 -0.50 -0.76 4.54
N GLY A 84 -0.32 -0.45 3.26
CA GLY A 84 -0.05 0.91 2.79
C GLY A 84 -1.21 1.88 3.05
N ILE A 85 -2.44 1.46 2.76
CA ILE A 85 -3.64 2.26 3.05
C ILE A 85 -3.83 2.40 4.56
N GLN A 86 -3.74 1.30 5.31
CA GLN A 86 -3.99 1.34 6.75
C GLN A 86 -2.96 2.22 7.46
N GLN A 87 -1.67 2.06 7.16
CA GLN A 87 -0.62 2.90 7.74
C GLN A 87 -0.71 4.35 7.25
N GLY A 88 -0.91 4.57 5.94
CA GLY A 88 -0.99 5.90 5.35
C GLY A 88 -2.17 6.71 5.87
N ILE A 89 -3.37 6.12 5.94
CA ILE A 89 -4.55 6.78 6.51
C ILE A 89 -4.36 7.00 8.01
N GLN A 90 -3.92 5.98 8.75
CA GLN A 90 -3.82 6.10 10.21
C GLN A 90 -2.79 7.15 10.60
N GLN A 91 -1.61 7.17 9.98
CA GLN A 91 -0.59 8.18 10.24
C GLN A 91 -1.00 9.56 9.70
N GLY A 92 -1.52 9.64 8.48
CA GLY A 92 -1.91 10.90 7.86
C GLY A 92 -3.05 11.59 8.59
N VAL A 93 -4.09 10.84 8.99
CA VAL A 93 -5.21 11.37 9.78
C VAL A 93 -4.74 11.75 11.16
N GLN A 94 -3.97 10.89 11.84
CA GLN A 94 -3.52 11.18 13.20
C GLN A 94 -2.63 12.42 13.24
N GLN A 95 -1.64 12.52 12.35
CA GLN A 95 -0.77 13.70 12.27
C GLN A 95 -1.53 14.95 11.82
N GLY A 96 -2.35 14.85 10.76
CA GLY A 96 -3.08 15.98 10.22
C GLY A 96 -4.10 16.55 11.20
N VAL A 97 -4.86 15.69 11.88
CA VAL A 97 -5.82 16.11 12.92
C VAL A 97 -5.08 16.69 14.11
N GLN A 98 -4.03 16.02 14.60
CA GLN A 98 -3.32 16.47 15.78
C GLN A 98 -2.65 17.83 15.54
N GLN A 99 -1.96 18.02 14.40
CA GLN A 99 -1.35 19.29 14.05
C GLN A 99 -2.40 20.37 13.75
N GLY A 100 -3.43 20.05 12.97
CA GLY A 100 -4.46 21.00 12.59
C GLY A 100 -5.27 21.49 13.78
N VAL A 101 -5.68 20.59 14.69
CA VAL A 101 -6.38 20.96 15.91
C VAL A 101 -5.46 21.75 16.84
N GLN A 102 -4.24 21.30 17.07
CA GLN A 102 -3.33 21.98 17.99
C GLN A 102 -3.00 23.40 17.52
N GLN A 103 -2.65 23.57 16.25
CA GLN A 103 -2.36 24.88 15.67
C GLN A 103 -3.61 25.76 15.59
N GLY A 104 -4.73 25.21 15.10
CA GLY A 104 -5.98 25.95 14.94
C GLY A 104 -6.55 26.44 16.27
N VAL A 105 -6.56 25.58 17.29
CA VAL A 105 -7.01 25.96 18.65
C VAL A 105 -6.06 26.98 19.26
N GLN A 106 -4.74 26.75 19.19
CA GLN A 106 -3.79 27.68 19.80
C GLN A 106 -3.86 29.07 19.16
N GLN A 107 -3.87 29.16 17.83
CA GLN A 107 -3.98 30.43 17.12
C GLN A 107 -5.35 31.09 17.34
N GLY A 108 -6.43 30.31 17.24
CA GLY A 108 -7.79 30.81 17.41
C GLY A 108 -8.02 31.38 18.82
N VAL A 109 -7.59 30.67 19.85
CA VAL A 109 -7.70 31.12 21.25
C VAL A 109 -6.83 32.36 21.48
N GLN A 110 -5.58 32.36 21.04
CA GLN A 110 -4.68 33.50 21.23
C GLN A 110 -5.22 34.77 20.56
N GLN A 111 -5.63 34.67 19.29
CA GLN A 111 -6.22 35.81 18.57
C GLN A 111 -7.55 36.24 19.17
N GLY A 112 -8.39 35.29 19.60
CA GLY A 112 -9.68 35.57 20.22
C GLY A 112 -9.53 36.33 21.53
N ILE A 113 -8.64 35.89 22.41
CA ILE A 113 -8.35 36.56 23.69
C ILE A 113 -7.78 37.96 23.43
N GLN A 114 -6.80 38.10 22.53
CA GLN A 114 -6.17 39.40 22.26
C GLN A 114 -7.18 40.41 21.69
N LYS A 115 -7.98 40.01 20.70
CA LYS A 115 -9.04 40.86 20.14
C LYS A 115 -10.11 41.18 21.18
N GLY A 116 -10.49 40.20 22.00
CA GLY A 116 -11.49 40.38 23.06
C GLY A 116 -11.05 41.40 24.11
N ILE A 117 -9.81 41.31 24.59
CA ILE A 117 -9.24 42.29 25.53
C ILE A 117 -9.21 43.68 24.90
N GLN A 118 -8.66 43.81 23.69
CA GLN A 118 -8.54 45.10 23.01
C GLN A 118 -9.91 45.75 22.74
N GLN A 119 -10.91 44.97 22.32
CA GLN A 119 -12.27 45.45 22.14
C GLN A 119 -12.92 45.83 23.47
N GLY A 120 -12.69 45.06 24.54
CA GLY A 120 -13.21 45.34 25.87
C GLY A 120 -12.65 46.63 26.45
N GLU A 121 -11.33 46.82 26.38
CA GLU A 121 -10.66 48.06 26.81
C GLU A 121 -11.18 49.26 26.02
N ARG A 122 -11.27 49.13 24.69
CA ARG A 122 -11.79 50.22 23.85
C ARG A 122 -13.25 50.55 24.16
N LYS A 123 -14.11 49.56 24.38
CA LYS A 123 -15.50 49.78 24.82
C LYS A 123 -15.55 50.53 26.14
N LYS A 124 -14.77 50.09 27.13
CA LYS A 124 -14.68 50.76 28.43
C LYS A 124 -14.22 52.21 28.31
N THR A 125 -13.20 52.48 27.49
CA THR A 125 -12.72 53.85 27.22
C THR A 125 -13.81 54.71 26.60
N VAL A 126 -14.58 54.17 25.65
CA VAL A 126 -15.70 54.87 25.02
C VAL A 126 -16.83 55.15 26.02
N GLU A 127 -17.17 54.19 26.88
CA GLU A 127 -18.19 54.35 27.93
C GLU A 127 -17.79 55.43 28.94
N ILE A 128 -16.54 55.43 29.39
CA ILE A 128 -16.00 56.47 30.29
C ILE A 128 -16.02 57.83 29.61
N ALA A 129 -15.57 57.92 28.34
CA ALA A 129 -15.58 59.17 27.59
C ALA A 129 -17.00 59.74 27.44
N ARG A 130 -18.00 58.88 27.22
CA ARG A 130 -19.41 59.29 27.18
C ARG A 130 -19.88 59.84 28.54
N ALA A 131 -19.60 59.14 29.64
CA ALA A 131 -19.96 59.61 30.98
C ALA A 131 -19.32 60.97 31.33
N LEU A 132 -18.05 61.18 30.98
CA LEU A 132 -17.35 62.45 31.20
C LEU A 132 -17.94 63.59 30.36
N LEU A 133 -18.36 63.30 29.11
CA LEU A 133 -19.08 64.28 28.29
C LEU A 133 -20.41 64.68 28.92
N ASP A 134 -21.16 63.71 29.45
CA ASP A 134 -22.46 63.96 30.11
C ASP A 134 -22.29 64.82 31.38
N GLU A 135 -21.16 64.71 32.07
CA GLU A 135 -20.78 65.57 33.20
C GLU A 135 -20.24 66.96 32.78
N GLY A 136 -20.14 67.24 31.48
CA GLY A 136 -19.70 68.54 30.96
C GLY A 136 -18.19 68.72 30.91
N VAL A 137 -17.40 67.64 30.97
CA VAL A 137 -15.94 67.70 30.83
C VAL A 137 -15.59 68.06 29.38
N ALA A 138 -14.61 68.96 29.22
CA ALA A 138 -14.21 69.45 27.90
C ALA A 138 -13.59 68.35 27.02
N ILE A 139 -13.90 68.38 25.72
CA ILE A 139 -13.47 67.38 24.73
C ILE A 139 -11.95 67.24 24.67
N ASP A 140 -11.21 68.34 24.80
CA ASP A 140 -9.75 68.33 24.74
C ASP A 140 -9.13 67.61 25.96
N ILE A 141 -9.77 67.71 27.14
CA ILE A 141 -9.37 67.01 28.37
C ILE A 141 -9.65 65.51 28.22
N ILE A 142 -10.82 65.14 27.70
CA ILE A 142 -11.19 63.73 27.47
C ILE A 142 -10.26 63.11 26.42
N SER A 143 -9.94 63.82 25.33
CA SER A 143 -9.02 63.34 24.29
C SER A 143 -7.63 63.06 24.87
N LYS A 144 -7.06 63.99 25.64
CA LYS A 144 -5.74 63.83 26.26
C LYS A 144 -5.66 62.67 27.25
N SER A 145 -6.75 62.36 27.95
CA SER A 145 -6.77 61.36 29.03
C SER A 145 -7.21 59.96 28.57
N SER A 146 -8.06 59.86 27.55
CA SER A 146 -8.62 58.59 27.07
C SER A 146 -7.87 57.97 25.89
N GLY A 147 -7.05 58.76 25.17
CA GLY A 147 -6.41 58.35 23.94
C GLY A 147 -7.36 58.25 22.74
N LEU A 148 -8.63 58.67 22.88
CA LEU A 148 -9.56 58.85 21.78
C LEU A 148 -9.27 60.17 21.04
N SER A 149 -9.49 60.20 19.73
CA SER A 149 -9.41 61.46 18.99
C SER A 149 -10.62 62.35 19.28
N GLU A 150 -10.47 63.67 19.16
CA GLU A 150 -11.60 64.58 19.32
C GLU A 150 -12.75 64.27 18.35
N GLU A 151 -12.46 63.77 17.14
CA GLU A 151 -13.50 63.34 16.20
C GLU A 151 -14.27 62.12 16.70
N GLU A 152 -13.60 61.14 17.29
CA GLU A 152 -14.23 59.97 17.90
C GLU A 152 -15.15 60.40 19.06
N ILE A 153 -14.67 61.31 19.90
CA ILE A 153 -15.43 61.85 21.04
C ILE A 153 -16.64 62.66 20.55
N ARG A 154 -16.48 63.51 19.53
CA ARG A 154 -17.60 64.27 18.93
C ARG A 154 -18.68 63.36 18.33
N LYS A 155 -18.30 62.20 17.78
CA LYS A 155 -19.27 61.20 17.29
C LYS A 155 -20.08 60.55 18.41
N LEU A 156 -19.55 60.49 19.64
CA LEU A 156 -20.29 59.97 20.79
C LEU A 156 -21.45 60.88 21.21
N PHE A 157 -21.41 62.15 20.81
CA PHE A 157 -22.41 63.19 21.10
C PHE A 157 -23.69 63.08 20.25
N VAL A 158 -23.69 62.28 19.17
CA VAL A 158 -24.71 62.36 18.10
C VAL A 158 -25.90 61.40 18.30
N HIS A 159 -26.07 60.76 19.45
CA HIS A 159 -27.30 60.01 19.80
C HIS A 159 -27.85 60.43 21.16
#